data_AF-A0A6A5UTG4-F1
#
_entry.id   AF-A0A6A5UTG4-F1
#
_cell.length_a   1.000
_cell.length_b   1.000
_cell.length_c   1.000
_cell.angle_alpha   90.00
_cell.angle_beta   90.00
_cell.angle_gamma   90.00
#
_symmetry.space_group_name_H-M   'P 1'
#
loop_
_entity.id
_entity.type
_entity.pdbx_description
1 polymer ?
#
loop_
_entity_poly.entity_id
_entity_poly.type
_entity_poly.pdbx_seq_one_letter_code
_entity_poly.pdbx_strand_id
1 'polypeptide(L)'
;MFQWYQNAEKCYVFLSDVSASMTDAQLHQSAWETSLRKSRWFTRGWTLQELLAPASVEFFSSERQRLGDKDSLERQISDITRIPVAALRGDPLDEFSVSERKGWMAGRQTTQEEDMAYSLIGIFGVSMEFRYGEGKERALERLQEEMDKGVRYAAFRLKK
;
A
#
# COMPACT_ATOMS: atom_id res chain seq x y z
N MET A 1 -9.26 7.25 5.09
CA MET A 1 -8.54 7.25 3.80
C MET A 1 -8.83 5.99 2.99
N PHE A 2 -8.57 4.78 3.51
CA PHE A 2 -8.80 3.52 2.80
C PHE A 2 -10.13 3.45 2.00
N GLN A 3 -11.28 3.71 2.64
CA GLN A 3 -12.59 3.65 1.98
C GLN A 3 -12.73 4.60 0.78
N TRP A 4 -12.07 5.77 0.83
CA TRP A 4 -12.11 6.74 -0.26
C TRP A 4 -11.40 6.20 -1.50
N TYR A 5 -10.25 5.55 -1.30
CA TYR A 5 -9.54 4.87 -2.37
C TYR A 5 -10.29 3.63 -2.84
N GLN A 6 -10.84 2.83 -1.93
CA GLN A 6 -11.62 1.64 -2.28
C GLN A 6 -12.84 1.97 -3.16
N ASN A 7 -13.50 3.09 -2.88
CA ASN A 7 -14.68 3.53 -3.63
C ASN A 7 -14.33 4.37 -4.87
N ALA A 8 -13.05 4.65 -5.11
CA ALA A 8 -12.64 5.39 -6.29
C ALA A 8 -12.75 4.51 -7.55
N GLU A 9 -13.32 5.05 -8.62
CA GLU A 9 -13.35 4.36 -9.92
C GLU A 9 -11.93 4.14 -10.46
N LYS A 10 -11.03 5.12 -10.25
CA LYS A 10 -9.64 5.06 -10.69
C LYS A 10 -8.74 5.93 -9.81
N CYS A 11 -7.55 5.43 -9.52
CA CYS A 11 -6.50 6.19 -8.85
C CYS A 11 -5.31 6.41 -9.80
N TYR A 12 -4.80 7.64 -9.83
CA TYR A 12 -3.66 8.02 -10.66
C TYR A 12 -2.45 8.28 -9.77
N VAL A 13 -1.35 7.60 -10.05
CA VAL A 13 -0.08 7.74 -9.33
C VAL A 13 0.94 8.41 -10.25
N PHE A 14 1.35 9.62 -9.89
CA PHE A 14 2.42 10.34 -10.58
C PHE A 14 3.75 10.10 -9.87
N LEU A 15 4.68 9.45 -10.55
CA LEU A 15 6.01 9.10 -10.06
C LEU A 15 7.02 10.13 -10.55
N SER A 16 7.20 11.20 -9.78
CA SER A 16 8.10 12.31 -10.14
C SER A 16 9.59 11.91 -10.22
N ASP A 17 9.95 10.74 -9.69
CA ASP A 17 11.31 10.20 -9.65
C ASP A 17 11.53 9.01 -10.61
N VAL A 18 10.58 8.74 -11.49
CA VAL A 18 10.68 7.72 -12.54
C VAL A 18 10.62 8.39 -13.90
N SER A 19 11.75 8.38 -14.62
CA SER A 19 11.81 8.90 -15.99
C SER A 19 11.60 7.78 -17.00
N ALA A 20 10.73 8.06 -17.98
CA ALA A 20 10.50 7.23 -19.16
C ALA A 20 10.97 7.95 -20.44
N SER A 21 12.00 8.78 -20.36
CA SER A 21 12.55 9.45 -21.55
C SER A 21 13.04 8.43 -22.60
N MET A 22 12.69 8.68 -23.87
CA MET A 22 12.94 7.78 -24.99
C MET A 22 14.40 7.86 -25.45
N THR A 23 15.29 7.10 -24.82
CA THR A 23 16.57 6.72 -25.43
C THR A 23 16.53 5.23 -25.76
N ASP A 24 16.22 4.94 -27.03
CA ASP A 24 16.20 3.62 -27.67
C ASP A 24 15.16 2.61 -27.15
N ALA A 25 14.24 2.17 -28.02
CA ALA A 25 13.00 1.47 -27.65
C ALA A 25 13.20 0.10 -26.96
N GLN A 26 14.34 -0.57 -27.20
CA GLN A 26 14.66 -1.86 -26.56
C GLN A 26 15.35 -1.70 -25.19
N LEU A 27 16.12 -0.64 -24.99
CA LEU A 27 16.71 -0.30 -23.68
C LEU A 27 15.70 0.39 -22.76
N HIS A 28 14.65 0.96 -23.34
CA HIS A 28 13.64 1.79 -22.67
C HIS A 28 12.91 1.09 -21.54
N GLN A 29 12.39 -0.13 -21.76
CA GLN A 29 11.64 -0.85 -20.74
C GLN A 29 12.49 -1.17 -19.51
N SER A 30 13.76 -1.56 -19.72
CA SER A 30 14.70 -1.85 -18.63
C SER A 30 15.12 -0.60 -17.84
N ALA A 31 15.20 0.55 -18.50
CA ALA A 31 15.68 1.79 -17.90
C ALA A 31 14.67 2.39 -16.91
N TRP A 32 13.40 2.56 -17.33
CA TRP A 32 12.40 3.13 -16.44
C TRP A 32 11.99 2.13 -15.35
N GLU A 33 12.01 0.82 -15.62
CA GLU A 33 11.74 -0.21 -14.60
C GLU A 33 12.79 -0.18 -13.46
N THR A 34 14.05 0.08 -13.79
CA THR A 34 15.11 0.25 -12.79
C THR A 34 14.81 1.45 -11.88
N SER A 35 14.29 2.55 -12.43
CA SER A 35 13.87 3.73 -11.66
C SER A 35 12.59 3.46 -10.86
N LEU A 36 11.62 2.73 -11.42
CA LEU A 36 10.41 2.30 -10.74
C LEU A 36 10.75 1.54 -9.45
N ARG A 37 11.68 0.58 -9.53
CA ARG A 37 12.14 -0.21 -8.37
C ARG A 37 12.77 0.63 -7.25
N LYS A 38 13.24 1.83 -7.58
CA LYS A 38 13.85 2.78 -6.63
C LYS A 38 12.92 3.93 -6.25
N SER A 39 11.71 3.98 -6.80
CA SER A 39 10.81 5.10 -6.56
C SER A 39 10.45 5.21 -5.09
N ARG A 40 10.51 6.44 -4.57
CA ARG A 40 10.12 6.78 -3.20
C ARG A 40 8.65 6.54 -2.95
N TRP A 41 7.81 6.41 -3.97
CA TRP A 41 6.40 6.09 -3.78
C TRP A 41 6.24 4.73 -3.09
N PHE A 42 7.05 3.73 -3.41
CA PHE A 42 7.00 2.41 -2.76
C PHE A 42 7.59 2.39 -1.35
N THR A 43 8.33 3.42 -0.95
CA THR A 43 8.94 3.53 0.38
C THR A 43 8.13 4.42 1.33
N ARG A 44 7.03 5.03 0.91
CA ARG A 44 6.17 5.83 1.81
C ARG A 44 5.15 4.94 2.51
N GLY A 45 4.88 5.19 3.79
CA GLY A 45 3.90 4.40 4.56
C GLY A 45 2.49 4.43 3.94
N TRP A 46 1.93 5.63 3.77
CA TRP A 46 0.54 5.83 3.32
C TRP A 46 0.23 5.25 1.94
N THR A 47 1.22 5.15 1.06
CA THR A 47 1.02 4.61 -0.30
C THR A 47 0.66 3.12 -0.27
N LEU A 48 0.84 2.43 0.87
CA LEU A 48 0.33 1.07 1.06
C LEU A 48 -1.19 1.01 0.87
N GLN A 49 -1.93 1.96 1.47
CA GLN A 49 -3.39 2.02 1.29
C GLN A 49 -3.76 2.50 -0.11
N GLU A 50 -3.00 3.45 -0.66
CA GLU A 50 -3.21 3.95 -2.03
C GLU A 50 -3.03 2.87 -3.09
N LEU A 51 -2.18 1.87 -2.81
CA LEU A 51 -1.94 0.73 -3.70
C LEU A 51 -3.02 -0.36 -3.56
N LEU A 52 -3.36 -0.73 -2.32
CA LEU A 52 -4.17 -1.91 -2.03
C LEU A 52 -5.68 -1.64 -1.98
N ALA A 53 -6.09 -0.45 -1.58
CA ALA A 53 -7.51 -0.14 -1.45
C ALA A 53 -8.26 -0.05 -2.80
N PRO A 54 -7.77 0.69 -3.81
CA PRO A 54 -8.53 0.88 -5.05
C PRO A 54 -8.46 -0.34 -5.96
N ALA A 55 -9.54 -0.57 -6.72
CA ALA A 55 -9.56 -1.61 -7.76
C ALA A 55 -8.58 -1.29 -8.91
N SER A 56 -8.54 -0.03 -9.36
CA SER A 56 -7.71 0.41 -10.49
C SER A 56 -6.71 1.48 -10.09
N VAL A 57 -5.42 1.26 -10.39
CA VAL A 57 -4.33 2.23 -10.22
C VAL A 57 -3.55 2.35 -11.52
N GLU A 58 -3.37 3.57 -12.02
CA GLU A 58 -2.52 3.86 -13.19
C GLU A 58 -1.27 4.65 -12.78
N PHE A 59 -0.11 4.25 -13.29
CA PHE A 59 1.18 4.83 -12.98
C PHE A 59 1.69 5.70 -14.14
N PHE A 60 2.17 6.90 -13.80
CA PHE A 60 2.68 7.89 -14.73
C PHE A 60 4.10 8.32 -14.36
N SER A 61 4.96 8.47 -15.35
CA SER A 61 6.34 8.95 -15.20
C SER A 61 6.40 10.46 -14.91
N SER A 62 7.60 10.98 -14.62
CA SER A 62 7.86 12.43 -14.51
C SER A 62 7.49 13.22 -15.78
N GLU A 63 7.56 12.57 -16.94
CA GLU A 63 7.18 13.13 -18.25
C GLU A 63 5.67 12.96 -18.54
N ARG A 64 4.87 12.53 -17.55
CA ARG A 64 3.44 12.24 -17.68
C ARG A 64 3.12 11.14 -18.70
N GLN A 65 4.09 10.27 -18.97
CA GLN A 65 3.87 9.09 -19.81
C GLN A 65 3.28 7.97 -18.97
N ARG A 66 2.29 7.27 -19.51
CA ARG A 66 1.71 6.11 -18.85
C ARG A 66 2.71 4.96 -18.85
N LEU A 67 3.07 4.49 -17.67
CA LEU A 67 3.99 3.36 -17.47
C LEU A 67 3.26 2.02 -17.50
N GLY A 68 2.02 2.02 -17.01
CA GLY A 68 1.19 0.84 -16.85
C GLY A 68 0.15 1.05 -15.76
N ASP A 69 -0.59 -0.02 -15.45
CA ASP A 69 -1.51 -0.12 -14.33
C ASP A 69 -1.08 -1.22 -13.36
N LYS A 70 -1.76 -1.29 -12.20
CA LYS A 70 -1.52 -2.27 -11.15
C LYS A 70 -1.50 -3.72 -11.65
N ASP A 71 -2.33 -4.07 -12.63
CA ASP A 71 -2.45 -5.42 -13.18
C ASP A 71 -1.27 -5.72 -14.12
N SER A 72 -0.97 -4.80 -15.04
CA SER A 72 0.15 -4.93 -15.98
C SER A 72 1.52 -4.93 -15.31
N LEU A 73 1.63 -4.35 -14.12
CA LEU A 73 2.86 -4.23 -13.33
C LEU A 73 2.86 -5.09 -12.06
N GLU A 74 1.91 -6.02 -11.91
CA GLU A 74 1.69 -6.77 -10.67
C GLU A 74 2.95 -7.50 -10.20
N ARG A 75 3.76 -8.04 -11.13
CA ARG A 75 5.00 -8.76 -10.81
C ARG A 75 6.08 -7.81 -10.31
N GLN A 76 6.29 -6.69 -10.99
CA GLN A 76 7.25 -5.66 -10.58
C GLN A 76 6.85 -5.08 -9.22
N ILE A 77 5.58 -4.76 -9.02
CA ILE A 77 5.06 -4.23 -7.75
C ILE A 77 5.23 -5.27 -6.64
N SER A 78 4.92 -6.53 -6.88
CA SER A 78 5.09 -7.63 -5.92
C SER A 78 6.56 -7.81 -5.53
N ASP A 79 7.49 -7.77 -6.50
CA ASP A 79 8.92 -7.85 -6.24
C ASP A 79 9.43 -6.71 -5.34
N ILE A 80 8.97 -5.47 -5.61
CA ILE A 80 9.39 -4.26 -4.89
C ILE A 80 8.84 -4.28 -3.46
N THR A 81 7.56 -4.58 -3.32
CA THR A 81 6.82 -4.37 -2.06
C THR A 81 6.69 -5.62 -1.20
N ARG A 82 6.98 -6.80 -1.76
CA ARG A 82 6.71 -8.12 -1.17
C ARG A 82 5.23 -8.39 -0.89
N ILE A 83 4.34 -7.58 -1.45
CA ILE A 83 2.90 -7.82 -1.39
C ILE A 83 2.56 -8.92 -2.40
N PRO A 84 1.84 -9.99 -2.01
CA PRO A 84 1.42 -11.04 -2.93
C PRO A 84 0.58 -10.49 -4.08
N VAL A 85 0.74 -11.05 -5.29
CA VAL A 85 -0.07 -10.69 -6.46
C VAL A 85 -1.57 -10.83 -6.19
N ALA A 86 -1.97 -11.85 -5.42
CA ALA A 86 -3.33 -12.05 -4.92
C ALA A 86 -3.90 -10.79 -4.22
N ALA A 87 -3.16 -10.21 -3.28
CA ALA A 87 -3.57 -8.98 -2.60
C ALA A 87 -3.62 -7.77 -3.55
N LEU A 88 -2.68 -7.68 -4.52
CA LEU A 88 -2.69 -6.60 -5.52
C LEU A 88 -3.93 -6.66 -6.42
N ARG A 89 -4.40 -7.86 -6.75
CA ARG A 89 -5.62 -8.11 -7.54
C ARG A 89 -6.92 -7.86 -6.77
N GLY A 90 -6.83 -7.65 -5.45
CA GLY A 90 -7.97 -7.30 -4.62
C GLY A 90 -8.59 -8.48 -3.86
N ASP A 91 -7.87 -9.59 -3.71
CA ASP A 91 -8.32 -10.69 -2.82
C ASP A 91 -8.53 -10.15 -1.39
N PRO A 92 -9.51 -10.68 -0.64
CA PRO A 92 -9.83 -10.17 0.69
C PRO A 92 -8.60 -10.14 1.61
N LEU A 93 -8.31 -8.97 2.20
CA LEU A 93 -7.09 -8.78 2.98
C LEU A 93 -7.04 -9.65 4.25
N ASP A 94 -8.18 -10.10 4.76
CA ASP A 94 -8.28 -10.98 5.92
C ASP A 94 -7.92 -12.45 5.63
N GLU A 95 -7.80 -12.84 4.36
CA GLU A 95 -7.21 -14.13 3.95
C GLU A 95 -5.69 -14.19 4.18
N PHE A 96 -5.03 -13.03 4.28
CA PHE A 96 -3.61 -12.93 4.60
C PHE A 96 -3.38 -12.83 6.11
N SER A 97 -2.34 -13.53 6.59
CA SER A 97 -2.01 -13.54 8.01
C SER A 97 -1.70 -12.14 8.53
N VAL A 98 -1.91 -11.95 9.84
CA VAL A 98 -1.56 -10.68 10.51
C VAL A 98 -0.07 -10.35 10.31
N SER A 99 0.80 -11.35 10.37
CA SER A 99 2.24 -11.18 10.17
C SER A 99 2.57 -10.73 8.75
N GLU A 100 1.93 -11.30 7.72
CA GLU A 100 2.14 -10.90 6.32
C GLU A 100 1.71 -9.46 6.10
N ARG A 101 0.51 -9.10 6.55
CA ARG A 101 -0.02 -7.73 6.42
C ARG A 101 0.83 -6.69 7.15
N LYS A 102 1.31 -7.00 8.36
CA LYS A 102 2.29 -6.14 9.05
C LYS A 102 3.61 -6.06 8.26
N GLY A 103 4.03 -7.17 7.66
CA GLY A 103 5.23 -7.27 6.83
C GLY A 103 5.22 -6.36 5.60
N TRP A 104 4.06 -5.98 5.07
CA TRP A 104 3.95 -5.05 3.93
C TRP A 104 4.43 -3.61 4.24
N MET A 105 4.68 -3.30 5.51
CA MET A 105 5.35 -2.06 5.94
C MET A 105 6.87 -2.15 5.91
N ALA A 106 7.46 -3.33 5.69
CA ALA A 106 8.91 -3.48 5.61
C ALA A 106 9.50 -2.59 4.50
N GLY A 107 10.55 -1.85 4.84
CA GLY A 107 11.21 -0.91 3.92
C GLY A 107 10.46 0.42 3.70
N ARG A 108 9.25 0.59 4.27
CA ARG A 108 8.53 1.86 4.24
C ARG A 108 9.00 2.80 5.35
N GLN A 109 8.81 4.10 5.12
CA GLN A 109 9.20 5.21 5.98
C GLN A 109 8.05 6.21 6.06
N THR A 110 7.98 6.89 7.20
CA THR A 110 6.97 7.93 7.46
C THR A 110 7.62 9.16 8.06
N THR A 111 7.02 10.32 7.82
CA THR A 111 7.49 11.59 8.40
C THR A 111 7.09 11.70 9.87
N GLN A 112 5.81 11.40 10.17
CA GLN A 112 5.35 11.21 11.53
C GLN A 112 5.51 9.73 11.87
N GLU A 113 6.12 9.42 13.01
CA GLU A 113 6.45 8.02 13.33
C GLU A 113 5.20 7.17 13.59
N GLU A 114 4.12 7.79 14.07
CA GLU A 114 2.81 7.18 14.30
C GLU A 114 2.14 6.72 13.00
N ASP A 115 2.47 7.35 11.87
CA ASP A 115 1.94 6.96 10.57
C ASP A 115 2.36 5.54 10.18
N MET A 116 3.39 4.95 10.83
CA MET A 116 3.71 3.53 10.66
C MET A 116 2.55 2.64 11.11
N ALA A 117 1.86 3.00 12.19
CA ALA A 117 0.64 2.34 12.63
C ALA A 117 -0.55 2.78 11.77
N TYR A 118 -0.68 4.09 11.51
CA TYR A 118 -1.88 4.59 10.83
C TYR A 118 -2.01 4.14 9.37
N SER A 119 -0.88 3.89 8.71
CA SER A 119 -0.85 3.30 7.36
C SER A 119 -1.44 1.89 7.32
N LEU A 120 -1.52 1.17 8.44
CA LEU A 120 -2.05 -0.19 8.53
C LEU A 120 -3.53 -0.27 8.89
N ILE A 121 -4.17 0.82 9.33
CA ILE A 121 -5.55 0.83 9.83
C ILE A 121 -6.53 0.25 8.79
N GLY A 122 -6.44 0.72 7.54
CA GLY A 122 -7.28 0.23 6.46
C GLY A 122 -6.98 -1.22 6.06
N ILE A 123 -5.72 -1.64 6.20
CA ILE A 123 -5.27 -3.01 5.91
C ILE A 123 -5.84 -4.02 6.92
N PHE A 124 -6.07 -3.58 8.16
CA PHE A 124 -6.71 -4.38 9.20
C PHE A 124 -8.21 -4.13 9.35
N GLY A 125 -8.79 -3.21 8.58
CA GLY A 125 -10.22 -2.88 8.68
C GLY A 125 -10.64 -2.34 10.05
N VAL A 126 -9.72 -1.68 10.77
CA VAL A 126 -9.98 -1.10 12.10
C VAL A 126 -10.27 0.39 12.00
N SER A 127 -10.77 0.97 13.09
CA SER A 127 -11.00 2.42 13.20
C SER A 127 -10.32 2.94 14.46
N MET A 128 -9.44 3.92 14.31
CA MET A 128 -8.77 4.58 15.43
C MET A 128 -8.54 6.06 15.13
N GLU A 129 -8.54 6.88 16.17
CA GLU A 129 -8.23 8.31 16.11
C GLU A 129 -6.72 8.55 15.94
N PHE A 130 -6.33 9.47 15.05
CA PHE A 130 -4.93 9.90 14.89
C PHE A 130 -4.56 10.87 16.02
N ARG A 131 -3.51 10.54 16.75
CA ARG A 131 -2.96 11.30 17.88
C ARG A 131 -1.48 11.54 17.64
N TYR A 132 -1.18 12.52 16.79
CA TYR A 132 0.19 12.92 16.53
C TYR A 132 0.87 13.43 17.81
N GLY A 133 2.09 12.96 18.07
CA GLY A 133 2.82 13.16 19.31
C GLY A 133 2.65 12.04 20.33
N GLU A 134 1.83 11.01 20.06
CA GLU A 134 1.74 9.82 20.94
C GLU A 134 2.94 8.88 20.79
N GLY A 135 3.69 9.01 19.70
CA GLY A 135 4.83 8.17 19.40
C GLY A 135 4.47 6.82 18.78
N LYS A 136 5.43 6.25 18.06
CA LYS A 136 5.22 5.05 17.23
C LYS A 136 4.80 3.83 18.05
N GLU A 137 5.47 3.56 19.19
CA GLU A 137 5.13 2.39 20.00
C GLU A 137 3.68 2.46 20.49
N ARG A 138 3.24 3.62 20.99
CA ARG A 138 1.87 3.79 21.49
C ARG A 138 0.84 3.69 20.38
N ALA A 139 1.12 4.25 19.21
CA ALA A 139 0.24 4.13 18.05
C ALA A 139 0.08 2.66 17.61
N LEU A 140 1.16 1.88 17.61
CA LEU A 140 1.15 0.44 17.29
C LEU A 140 0.40 -0.40 18.34
N GLU A 141 0.54 -0.07 19.63
CA GLU A 141 -0.24 -0.71 20.70
C GLU A 141 -1.73 -0.50 20.49
N ARG A 142 -2.16 0.75 20.23
CA ARG A 142 -3.57 1.07 19.96
C ARG A 142 -4.09 0.35 18.72
N LEU A 143 -3.29 0.26 17.66
CA LEU A 143 -3.65 -0.53 16.48
C LEU A 143 -3.93 -1.99 16.86
N GLN A 144 -3.06 -2.60 17.69
CA GLN A 144 -3.25 -3.97 18.17
C GLN A 144 -4.50 -4.10 19.04
N GLU A 145 -4.75 -3.16 19.96
CA GLU A 145 -5.96 -3.13 20.79
C GLU A 145 -7.24 -3.12 19.94
N GLU A 146 -7.27 -2.33 18.86
CA GLU A 146 -8.42 -2.29 17.94
C GLU A 146 -8.58 -3.59 17.12
N MET A 147 -7.48 -4.19 16.69
CA MET A 147 -7.51 -5.51 16.03
C MET A 147 -8.11 -6.58 16.94
N ASP A 148 -7.69 -6.61 18.22
CA ASP A 148 -8.16 -7.58 19.20
C ASP A 148 -9.64 -7.37 19.57
N LYS A 149 -10.15 -6.14 19.50
CA LYS A 149 -11.59 -5.85 19.63
C LYS A 149 -12.35 -6.42 18.44
N GLY A 150 -11.87 -6.20 17.21
CA GLY A 150 -12.48 -6.71 15.98
C GLY A 150 -12.61 -8.24 15.96
N VAL A 151 -11.54 -8.95 16.35
CA VAL A 151 -11.54 -10.42 16.44
C VAL A 151 -12.60 -10.92 17.44
N ARG A 152 -12.73 -10.26 18.59
CA ARG A 152 -13.74 -10.63 19.61
C ARG A 152 -15.17 -10.49 19.08
N TYR A 153 -15.45 -9.47 18.28
CA TYR A 153 -16.78 -9.29 17.66
C TYR A 153 -17.08 -10.37 16.61
N ALA A 154 -16.11 -10.76 15.78
CA ALA A 154 -16.28 -11.83 14.80
C ALA A 154 -16.49 -13.20 15.47
N ALA A 155 -15.69 -13.52 16.50
CA ALA A 155 -15.81 -14.77 17.26
C ALA A 155 -17.16 -14.91 18.00
N PHE A 156 -17.78 -13.79 18.40
CA PHE A 156 -19.11 -13.80 19.01
C PHE A 156 -20.22 -14.07 18.00
N ARG A 157 -20.09 -13.60 16.73
CA ARG A 157 -21.08 -13.86 15.67
C ARG A 157 -21.08 -15.31 15.18
N LEU A 158 -19.93 -15.99 15.17
CA LEU A 158 -19.81 -17.38 14.72
C LEU A 158 -20.33 -18.41 15.77
N LYS A 159 -20.72 -17.96 16.96
CA LYS A 159 -21.27 -18.80 18.04
C LYS A 159 -22.80 -18.71 18.19
N LYS A 160 -23.50 -18.06 17.24
CA LYS A 160 -24.96 -18.04 17.13
C LYS A 160 -25.39 -18.76 15.86
#